data_AF-A0A165JQR4-F1
#
_entry.id   AF-A0A165JQR4-F1
#
_cell.length_a   1.000
_cell.length_b   1.000
_cell.length_c   1.000
_cell.angle_alpha   90.00
_cell.angle_beta   90.00
_cell.angle_gamma   90.00
#
_symmetry.space_group_name_H-M   'P 1'
#
loop_
_entity.id
_entity.type
_entity.pdbx_description
1 polymer ?
#
loop_
_entity_poly.entity_id
_entity_poly.type
_entity_poly.pdbx_seq_one_letter_code
_entity_poly.pdbx_strand_id
1 'polypeptide(L)'
;MHALYKGGGYQFESDVVPGLKTLLRPIVNAMNSDRSRLSFVAIDFVASLASLGRAFEPLLHFLFDALLKLCTRTSKVLIARAEAAILRVIEETTLPAVLPHLREAVKDKSQTLRTAASVAALQALQTFAPRDLANKISDVEEIIKCTGRDANPAVRQTSRKIFEAYQILFPDRVDA
;
A
#
# COMPACT_ATOMS: atom_id res chain seq x y z
N MET A 1 -3.69 19.04 -25.77
CA MET A 1 -4.67 18.66 -24.72
C MET A 1 -4.18 19.17 -23.37
N HIS A 2 -4.30 20.48 -23.11
CA HIS A 2 -3.72 21.11 -21.91
C HIS A 2 -4.59 22.28 -21.40
N ALA A 3 -5.92 22.09 -21.41
CA ALA A 3 -6.86 23.18 -21.11
C ALA A 3 -8.16 22.75 -20.40
N LEU A 4 -8.15 21.69 -19.58
CA LEU A 4 -9.34 21.26 -18.81
C LEU A 4 -9.08 20.91 -17.33
N TYR A 5 -7.96 21.36 -16.74
CA TYR A 5 -7.63 21.04 -15.33
C TYR A 5 -7.74 22.21 -14.35
N LYS A 6 -8.20 23.39 -14.77
CA LYS A 6 -8.34 24.56 -13.89
C LYS A 6 -9.80 24.95 -13.75
N GLY A 7 -10.51 24.34 -12.80
CA GLY A 7 -11.81 24.86 -12.36
C GLY A 7 -12.69 23.90 -11.56
N GLY A 8 -12.72 22.60 -11.89
CA GLY A 8 -13.69 21.64 -11.30
C GLY A 8 -13.10 20.49 -10.49
N GLY A 9 -11.84 20.10 -10.70
CA GLY A 9 -11.24 18.92 -10.04
C GLY A 9 -11.10 19.08 -8.52
N TYR A 10 -10.76 20.28 -8.06
CA TYR A 10 -10.59 20.58 -6.63
C TYR A 10 -11.90 20.50 -5.83
N GLN A 11 -13.03 20.89 -6.42
CA GLN A 11 -14.35 20.74 -5.79
C GLN A 11 -14.81 19.27 -5.77
N PHE A 12 -14.47 18.52 -6.82
CA PHE A 12 -14.77 17.09 -6.86
C PHE A 12 -13.99 16.34 -5.77
N GLU A 13 -12.69 16.58 -5.62
CA GLU A 13 -11.89 15.96 -4.55
C GLU A 13 -12.35 16.35 -3.14
N SER A 14 -12.73 17.63 -2.94
CA SER A 14 -13.18 18.12 -1.62
C SER A 14 -14.49 17.50 -1.15
N ASP A 15 -15.39 17.15 -2.06
CA ASP A 15 -16.71 16.59 -1.73
C ASP A 15 -16.72 15.06 -1.77
N VAL A 16 -15.88 14.45 -2.61
CA VAL A 16 -15.79 13.00 -2.78
C VAL A 16 -15.21 12.32 -1.56
N VAL A 17 -14.13 12.85 -0.95
CA VAL A 17 -13.49 12.21 0.21
C VAL A 17 -14.45 12.14 1.42
N PRO A 18 -15.18 13.21 1.82
CA PRO A 18 -16.21 13.12 2.84
C PRO A 18 -17.32 12.11 2.49
N GLY A 19 -17.81 12.11 1.25
CA GLY A 19 -18.79 11.12 0.80
C GLY A 19 -18.30 9.69 0.95
N LEU A 20 -17.08 9.40 0.50
CA LEU A 20 -16.45 8.09 0.62
C LEU A 20 -16.26 7.65 2.07
N LYS A 21 -15.95 8.58 2.99
CA LYS A 21 -15.85 8.27 4.42
C LYS A 21 -17.14 7.66 4.98
N THR A 22 -18.30 8.15 4.52
CA THR A 22 -19.61 7.59 4.94
C THR A 22 -19.84 6.17 4.40
N LEU A 23 -19.16 5.79 3.31
CA LEU A 23 -19.30 4.51 2.62
C LEU A 23 -18.19 3.51 2.93
N LEU A 24 -17.23 3.84 3.81
CA LEU A 24 -16.09 2.97 4.12
C LEU A 24 -16.53 1.58 4.59
N ARG A 25 -17.49 1.52 5.53
CA ARG A 25 -17.99 0.24 6.05
C ARG A 25 -18.63 -0.64 4.96
N PRO A 26 -19.60 -0.16 4.16
CA PRO A 26 -20.16 -0.98 3.09
C PRO A 26 -19.12 -1.37 2.01
N ILE A 27 -18.16 -0.50 1.69
CA ILE A 27 -17.07 -0.83 0.75
C ILE A 27 -16.22 -1.98 1.30
N VAL A 28 -15.75 -1.88 2.54
CA VAL A 28 -14.93 -2.92 3.18
C VAL A 28 -15.71 -4.23 3.31
N ASN A 29 -17.01 -4.17 3.60
CA ASN A 29 -17.87 -5.37 3.60
C ASN A 29 -17.96 -6.00 2.21
N ALA A 30 -18.12 -5.19 1.16
CA ALA A 30 -18.17 -5.68 -0.21
C ALA A 30 -16.84 -6.35 -0.63
N MET A 31 -15.69 -5.77 -0.25
CA MET A 31 -14.37 -6.37 -0.48
C MET A 31 -14.22 -7.74 0.20
N ASN A 32 -14.82 -7.93 1.38
CA ASN A 32 -14.72 -9.17 2.15
C ASN A 32 -15.79 -10.22 1.80
N SER A 33 -16.70 -9.90 0.87
CA SER A 33 -17.79 -10.79 0.44
C SER A 33 -17.28 -12.09 -0.18
N ASP A 34 -17.89 -13.21 0.19
CA ASP A 34 -17.64 -14.53 -0.42
C ASP A 34 -18.16 -14.62 -1.87
N ARG A 35 -19.02 -13.68 -2.28
CA ARG A 35 -19.42 -13.51 -3.69
C ARG A 35 -18.27 -12.87 -4.47
N SER A 36 -17.49 -13.68 -5.17
CA SER A 36 -16.29 -13.25 -5.91
C SER A 36 -16.51 -12.05 -6.82
N ARG A 37 -17.63 -11.97 -7.55
CA ARG A 37 -17.90 -10.81 -8.43
C ARG A 37 -18.02 -9.50 -7.66
N LEU A 38 -18.67 -9.52 -6.49
CA LEU A 38 -18.85 -8.32 -5.67
C LEU A 38 -17.52 -7.90 -5.04
N SER A 39 -16.76 -8.85 -4.47
CA SER A 39 -15.47 -8.54 -3.86
C SER A 39 -14.45 -8.05 -4.90
N PHE A 40 -14.41 -8.63 -6.09
CA PHE A 40 -13.53 -8.18 -7.16
C PHE A 40 -13.86 -6.75 -7.59
N VAL A 41 -15.13 -6.43 -7.83
CA VAL A 41 -15.54 -5.06 -8.21
C VAL A 41 -15.23 -4.07 -7.10
N ALA A 42 -15.41 -4.45 -5.83
CA ALA A 42 -15.09 -3.58 -4.70
C ALA A 42 -13.58 -3.30 -4.58
N ILE A 43 -12.73 -4.32 -4.82
CA ILE A 43 -11.27 -4.15 -4.82
C ILE A 43 -10.83 -3.27 -6.00
N ASP A 44 -11.37 -3.51 -7.20
CA ASP A 44 -11.06 -2.71 -8.39
C ASP A 44 -11.51 -1.25 -8.21
N PHE A 45 -12.64 -1.03 -7.53
CA PHE A 45 -13.09 0.31 -7.13
C PHE A 45 -12.13 0.98 -6.14
N VAL A 46 -11.70 0.28 -5.08
CA VAL A 46 -10.70 0.85 -4.15
C VAL A 46 -9.38 1.17 -4.86
N ALA A 47 -8.95 0.32 -5.80
CA ALA A 47 -7.77 0.56 -6.61
C ALA A 47 -7.91 1.82 -7.49
N SER A 48 -9.11 2.11 -8.02
CA SER A 48 -9.33 3.33 -8.82
C SER A 48 -9.36 4.60 -7.97
N LEU A 49 -9.68 4.51 -6.68
CA LEU A 49 -9.58 5.64 -5.74
C LEU A 49 -8.14 6.10 -5.50
N ALA A 50 -7.13 5.30 -5.87
CA ALA A 50 -5.73 5.70 -5.83
C ALA A 50 -5.45 6.95 -6.70
N SER A 51 -6.29 7.19 -7.71
CA SER A 51 -6.19 8.36 -8.61
C SER A 51 -6.47 9.70 -7.91
N LEU A 52 -7.00 9.66 -6.68
CA LEU A 52 -7.10 10.83 -5.79
C LEU A 52 -5.72 11.31 -5.29
N GLY A 53 -4.65 10.58 -5.58
CA GLY A 53 -3.30 10.93 -5.16
C GLY A 53 -3.20 11.08 -3.65
N ARG A 54 -2.64 12.19 -3.18
CA ARG A 54 -2.50 12.46 -1.74
C ARG A 54 -3.83 12.69 -1.02
N ALA A 55 -4.91 13.07 -1.72
CA ALA A 55 -6.24 13.21 -1.11
C ALA A 55 -6.83 11.86 -0.66
N PHE A 56 -6.20 10.73 -1.01
CA PHE A 56 -6.55 9.40 -0.51
C PHE A 56 -6.20 9.19 0.99
N GLU A 57 -5.28 9.97 1.55
CA GLU A 57 -4.76 9.76 2.92
C GLU A 57 -5.84 9.58 4.00
N PRO A 58 -6.95 10.34 4.01
CA PRO A 58 -8.00 10.17 5.01
C PRO A 58 -8.77 8.84 4.92
N LEU A 59 -8.64 8.12 3.81
CA LEU A 59 -9.24 6.80 3.56
C LEU A 59 -8.23 5.65 3.77
N LEU A 60 -6.94 5.99 3.82
CA LEU A 60 -5.83 5.04 3.79
C LEU A 60 -5.96 3.95 4.86
N HIS A 61 -6.11 4.33 6.12
CA HIS A 61 -6.17 3.36 7.22
C HIS A 61 -7.26 2.30 7.01
N PHE A 62 -8.43 2.68 6.52
CA PHE A 62 -9.54 1.74 6.37
C PHE A 62 -9.39 0.85 5.13
N LEU A 63 -9.05 1.46 4.00
CA LEU A 63 -9.04 0.76 2.71
C LEU A 63 -7.75 -0.03 2.50
N PHE A 64 -6.61 0.51 2.94
CA PHE A 64 -5.32 -0.15 2.77
C PHE A 64 -5.17 -1.36 3.71
N ASP A 65 -5.58 -1.23 4.98
CA ASP A 65 -5.59 -2.38 5.91
C ASP A 65 -6.58 -3.45 5.44
N ALA A 66 -7.72 -3.06 4.84
CA ALA A 66 -8.64 -4.02 4.23
C ALA A 66 -8.00 -4.77 3.05
N LEU A 67 -7.25 -4.09 2.18
CA LEU A 67 -6.50 -4.73 1.09
C LEU A 67 -5.44 -5.70 1.62
N LEU A 68 -4.63 -5.28 2.59
CA LEU A 68 -3.61 -6.13 3.22
C LEU A 68 -4.25 -7.38 3.82
N LYS A 69 -5.39 -7.24 4.52
CA LYS A 69 -6.12 -8.37 5.08
C LYS A 69 -6.61 -9.36 4.03
N LEU A 70 -6.91 -8.93 2.81
CA LEU A 70 -7.29 -9.86 1.73
C LEU A 70 -6.14 -10.79 1.32
N CYS A 71 -4.88 -10.37 1.48
CA CYS A 71 -3.72 -11.21 1.23
C CYS A 71 -3.57 -12.37 2.25
N THR A 72 -4.37 -12.40 3.32
CA THR A 72 -4.43 -13.57 4.24
C THR A 72 -5.52 -14.58 3.85
N ARG A 73 -6.30 -14.32 2.80
CA ARG A 73 -7.32 -15.27 2.30
C ARG A 73 -6.66 -16.39 1.51
N THR A 74 -7.45 -17.42 1.15
CA THR A 74 -6.95 -18.60 0.42
C THR A 74 -7.15 -18.53 -1.09
N SER A 75 -7.98 -17.61 -1.58
CA SER A 75 -8.27 -17.46 -3.01
C SER A 75 -7.11 -16.75 -3.71
N LYS A 76 -6.34 -17.51 -4.51
CA LYS A 76 -5.19 -16.97 -5.27
C LYS A 76 -5.58 -15.78 -6.16
N VAL A 77 -6.76 -15.84 -6.79
CA VAL A 77 -7.26 -14.76 -7.65
C VAL A 77 -7.56 -13.50 -6.85
N LEU A 78 -8.18 -13.66 -5.67
CA LEU A 78 -8.49 -12.54 -4.78
C LEU A 78 -7.20 -11.88 -4.25
N ILE A 79 -6.24 -12.70 -3.82
CA ILE A 79 -4.93 -12.26 -3.32
C ILE A 79 -4.19 -11.47 -4.39
N ALA A 80 -4.04 -12.02 -5.61
CA ALA A 80 -3.34 -11.35 -6.70
C ALA A 80 -3.97 -9.99 -7.05
N ARG A 81 -5.30 -9.90 -6.96
CA ARG A 81 -6.03 -8.64 -7.18
C ARG A 81 -5.78 -7.63 -6.06
N ALA A 82 -5.77 -8.07 -4.81
CA ALA A 82 -5.46 -7.22 -3.67
C ALA A 82 -4.01 -6.71 -3.73
N GLU A 83 -3.05 -7.57 -4.10
CA GLU A 83 -1.65 -7.19 -4.32
C GLU A 83 -1.53 -6.11 -5.40
N ALA A 84 -2.19 -6.29 -6.56
CA ALA A 84 -2.19 -5.27 -7.61
C ALA A 84 -2.80 -3.93 -7.14
N ALA A 85 -3.89 -3.98 -6.36
CA ALA A 85 -4.51 -2.79 -5.79
C ALA A 85 -3.58 -2.08 -4.78
N ILE A 86 -2.87 -2.82 -3.92
CA ILE A 86 -1.89 -2.27 -2.97
C ILE A 86 -0.77 -1.54 -3.74
N LEU A 87 -0.21 -2.17 -4.76
CA LEU A 87 0.86 -1.57 -5.56
C LEU A 87 0.39 -0.30 -6.26
N ARG A 88 -0.82 -0.31 -6.81
CA ARG A 88 -1.43 0.88 -7.43
C ARG A 88 -1.65 2.02 -6.44
N VAL A 89 -2.14 1.72 -5.23
CA VAL A 89 -2.29 2.73 -4.17
C VAL A 89 -0.95 3.36 -3.84
N ILE A 90 0.12 2.57 -3.72
CA ILE A 90 1.46 3.09 -3.46
C ILE A 90 1.94 3.97 -4.61
N GLU A 91 1.82 3.48 -5.84
CA GLU A 91 2.29 4.16 -7.05
C GLU A 91 1.60 5.53 -7.26
N GLU A 92 0.27 5.58 -7.19
CA GLU A 92 -0.48 6.79 -7.52
C GLU A 92 -0.58 7.77 -6.34
N THR A 93 -0.67 7.29 -5.10
CA THR A 93 -0.85 8.18 -3.94
C THR A 93 0.46 8.77 -3.43
N THR A 94 1.58 8.07 -3.59
CA THR A 94 2.90 8.47 -3.06
C THR A 94 2.89 8.79 -1.56
N LEU A 95 2.01 8.16 -0.77
CA LEU A 95 1.79 8.47 0.64
C LEU A 95 2.73 7.66 1.56
N PRO A 96 3.69 8.29 2.27
CA PRO A 96 4.57 7.59 3.23
C PRO A 96 3.80 6.98 4.40
N ALA A 97 2.57 7.45 4.64
CA ALA A 97 1.68 6.90 5.65
C ALA A 97 1.36 5.41 5.43
N VAL A 98 1.62 4.81 4.26
CA VAL A 98 1.51 3.35 4.05
C VAL A 98 2.54 2.55 4.86
N LEU A 99 3.71 3.14 5.16
CA LEU A 99 4.85 2.40 5.71
C LEU A 99 4.58 1.76 7.09
N PRO A 100 3.94 2.45 8.06
CA PRO A 100 3.52 1.80 9.31
C PRO A 100 2.59 0.59 9.10
N HIS A 101 1.69 0.62 8.13
CA HIS A 101 0.80 -0.51 7.83
C HIS A 101 1.59 -1.70 7.26
N LEU A 102 2.51 -1.42 6.34
CA LEU A 102 3.40 -2.44 5.77
C LEU A 102 4.33 -3.04 6.84
N ARG A 103 4.84 -2.22 7.75
CA ARG A 103 5.67 -2.65 8.88
C ARG A 103 4.95 -3.64 9.79
N GLU A 104 3.68 -3.43 10.08
CA GLU A 104 2.90 -4.43 10.84
C GLU A 104 2.60 -5.67 9.99
N ALA A 105 2.27 -5.49 8.70
CA ALA A 105 1.96 -6.61 7.82
C ALA A 105 3.14 -7.58 7.59
N VAL A 106 4.39 -7.09 7.56
CA VAL A 106 5.58 -7.95 7.44
C VAL A 106 5.86 -8.78 8.70
N LYS A 107 5.13 -8.56 9.80
CA LYS A 107 5.23 -9.36 11.04
C LYS A 107 4.12 -10.41 11.15
N ASP A 108 3.17 -10.43 10.21
CA ASP A 108 1.99 -11.29 10.30
C ASP A 108 2.34 -12.78 10.15
N LYS A 109 1.54 -13.67 10.76
CA LYS A 109 1.70 -15.12 10.63
C LYS A 109 1.52 -15.63 9.20
N SER A 110 0.73 -14.94 8.37
CA SER A 110 0.48 -15.27 6.97
C SER A 110 1.71 -15.00 6.11
N GLN A 111 2.33 -16.07 5.61
CA GLN A 111 3.45 -15.98 4.67
C GLN A 111 3.10 -15.17 3.41
N THR A 112 1.87 -15.30 2.90
CA THR A 112 1.40 -14.57 1.72
C THR A 112 1.34 -13.07 1.99
N LEU A 113 0.78 -12.66 3.13
CA LEU A 113 0.74 -11.25 3.51
C LEU A 113 2.14 -10.68 3.70
N ARG A 114 3.04 -11.38 4.41
CA ARG A 114 4.43 -10.92 4.55
C ARG A 114 5.13 -10.74 3.20
N THR A 115 4.85 -11.62 2.24
CA THR A 115 5.39 -11.53 0.88
C THR A 115 4.85 -10.31 0.15
N ALA A 116 3.53 -10.14 0.13
CA ALA A 116 2.86 -8.99 -0.48
C ALA A 116 3.33 -7.65 0.13
N ALA A 117 3.39 -7.57 1.46
CA ALA A 117 3.85 -6.39 2.19
C ALA A 117 5.32 -6.04 1.92
N SER A 118 6.18 -7.05 1.76
CA SER A 118 7.60 -6.82 1.42
C SER A 118 7.74 -6.27 -0.01
N VAL A 119 6.98 -6.80 -0.96
CA VAL A 119 6.99 -6.29 -2.35
C VAL A 119 6.42 -4.86 -2.38
N ALA A 120 5.35 -4.61 -1.64
CA ALA A 120 4.77 -3.27 -1.50
C ALA A 120 5.76 -2.28 -0.86
N ALA A 121 6.52 -2.70 0.16
CA ALA A 121 7.55 -1.87 0.78
C ALA A 121 8.68 -1.52 -0.20
N LEU A 122 9.13 -2.49 -1.01
CA LEU A 122 10.11 -2.22 -2.08
C LEU A 122 9.58 -1.18 -3.07
N GLN A 123 8.33 -1.33 -3.52
CA GLN A 123 7.69 -0.37 -4.42
C GLN A 123 7.63 1.03 -3.81
N ALA A 124 7.29 1.14 -2.51
CA ALA A 124 7.25 2.41 -1.80
C ALA A 124 8.64 3.10 -1.81
N LEU A 125 9.72 2.36 -1.55
CA LEU A 125 11.08 2.90 -1.60
C LEU A 125 11.48 3.35 -3.01
N GLN A 126 11.03 2.64 -4.04
CA GLN A 126 11.33 2.98 -5.44
C GLN A 126 10.51 4.15 -5.97
N THR A 127 9.33 4.41 -5.37
CA THR A 127 8.38 5.42 -5.85
C THR A 127 8.47 6.73 -5.08
N PHE A 128 8.62 6.68 -3.76
CA PHE A 128 8.49 7.86 -2.92
C PHE A 128 9.75 8.73 -2.95
N ALA A 129 9.57 10.04 -2.78
CA ALA A 129 10.69 10.95 -2.69
C ALA A 129 11.55 10.65 -1.44
N PRO A 130 12.88 10.76 -1.50
CA PRO A 130 13.76 10.48 -0.35
C PRO A 130 13.38 11.28 0.91
N ARG A 131 12.96 12.54 0.74
CA ARG A 131 12.49 13.40 1.84
C ARG A 131 11.27 12.82 2.55
N ASP A 132 10.35 12.27 1.79
CA ASP A 132 9.09 11.71 2.29
C ASP A 132 9.35 10.40 3.05
N LEU A 133 10.30 9.59 2.56
CA LEU A 133 10.80 8.38 3.22
C LEU A 133 11.59 8.69 4.50
N ALA A 134 12.38 9.77 4.53
CA ALA A 134 13.18 10.16 5.69
C ALA A 134 12.32 10.38 6.95
N ASN A 135 11.10 10.90 6.79
CA ASN A 135 10.15 11.10 7.90
C ASN A 135 9.59 9.79 8.49
N LYS A 136 9.75 8.67 7.77
CA LYS A 136 9.25 7.33 8.12
C LYS A 136 10.37 6.29 8.10
N ILE A 137 11.62 6.75 8.25
CA ILE A 137 12.80 5.91 8.07
C ILE A 137 12.85 4.75 9.07
N SER A 138 12.38 4.97 10.30
CA SER A 138 12.30 3.93 11.33
C SER A 138 11.38 2.78 10.93
N ASP A 139 10.28 3.06 10.22
CA ASP A 139 9.39 2.02 9.72
C ASP A 139 10.08 1.20 8.62
N VAL A 140 10.88 1.84 7.76
CA VAL A 140 11.67 1.18 6.71
C VAL A 140 12.76 0.29 7.31
N GLU A 141 13.55 0.81 8.26
CA GLU A 141 14.59 0.06 8.97
C GLU A 141 14.00 -1.16 9.69
N GLU A 142 12.82 -1.01 10.32
CA GLU A 142 12.13 -2.11 10.98
C GLU A 142 11.62 -3.16 9.98
N ILE A 143 11.08 -2.73 8.82
CA ILE A 143 10.72 -3.64 7.72
C ILE A 143 11.93 -4.44 7.25
N ILE A 144 13.08 -3.81 7.02
CA ILE A 144 14.32 -4.48 6.60
C ILE A 144 14.74 -5.50 7.65
N LYS A 145 14.77 -5.11 8.93
CA LYS A 145 15.14 -5.98 10.05
C LYS A 145 14.24 -7.22 10.15
N CYS A 146 12.93 -7.05 10.04
CA CYS A 146 11.96 -8.14 10.09
C CYS A 146 12.08 -9.07 8.88
N THR A 147 12.07 -8.50 7.67
CA THR A 147 12.04 -9.27 6.42
C THR A 147 13.37 -9.97 6.11
N GLY A 148 14.50 -9.42 6.55
CA GLY A 148 15.83 -9.99 6.31
C GLY A 148 16.04 -11.34 6.99
N ARG A 149 15.32 -11.60 8.09
CA ARG A 149 15.36 -12.84 8.86
C ARG A 149 14.11 -13.69 8.71
N ASP A 150 13.24 -13.38 7.73
CA ASP A 150 11.99 -14.11 7.53
C ASP A 150 12.24 -15.59 7.21
N ALA A 151 11.37 -16.48 7.66
CA ALA A 151 11.44 -17.90 7.33
C ALA A 151 11.27 -18.18 5.82
N ASN A 152 10.50 -17.36 5.11
CA ASN A 152 10.25 -17.49 3.68
C ASN A 152 11.43 -16.92 2.85
N PRO A 153 12.10 -17.73 2.00
CA PRO A 153 13.18 -17.26 1.13
C PRO A 153 12.80 -16.12 0.19
N ALA A 154 11.55 -16.08 -0.30
CA ALA A 154 11.08 -15.02 -1.20
C ALA A 154 11.00 -13.66 -0.49
N VAL A 155 10.60 -13.65 0.77
CA VAL A 155 10.61 -12.44 1.62
C VAL A 155 12.05 -11.97 1.83
N ARG A 156 12.97 -12.89 2.19
CA ARG A 156 14.40 -12.54 2.34
C ARG A 156 15.02 -12.00 1.05
N GLN A 157 14.63 -12.53 -0.11
CA GLN A 157 15.10 -12.03 -1.40
C GLN A 157 14.61 -10.61 -1.68
N THR A 158 13.35 -10.34 -1.37
CA THR A 158 12.79 -8.98 -1.50
C THR A 158 13.45 -8.04 -0.50
N SER A 159 13.70 -8.49 0.72
CA SER A 159 14.41 -7.73 1.75
C SER A 159 15.79 -7.23 1.30
N ARG A 160 16.56 -8.07 0.59
CA ARG A 160 17.85 -7.65 0.01
C ARG A 160 17.68 -6.47 -0.96
N LYS A 161 16.67 -6.50 -1.82
CA LYS A 161 16.35 -5.39 -2.74
C LYS A 161 15.89 -4.14 -2.00
N ILE A 162 15.12 -4.29 -0.92
CA ILE A 162 14.72 -3.17 -0.06
C ILE A 162 15.97 -2.54 0.56
N PHE A 163 16.90 -3.35 1.07
CA PHE A 163 18.15 -2.88 1.63
C PHE A 163 19.01 -2.17 0.58
N GLU A 164 19.19 -2.74 -0.61
CA GLU A 164 19.91 -2.09 -1.72
C GLU A 164 19.31 -0.72 -2.06
N ALA A 165 17.98 -0.64 -2.19
CA ALA A 165 17.29 0.63 -2.42
C ALA A 165 17.50 1.63 -1.27
N TYR A 166 17.43 1.15 -0.03
CA TYR A 166 17.69 1.95 1.17
C TYR A 166 19.11 2.51 1.19
N GLN A 167 20.13 1.72 0.85
CA GLN A 167 21.52 2.18 0.78
C GLN A 167 21.72 3.28 -0.25
N ILE A 168 21.05 3.19 -1.41
CA ILE A 168 21.10 4.21 -2.45
C ILE A 168 20.43 5.52 -2.00
N LEU A 169 19.30 5.41 -1.29
CA LEU A 169 18.51 6.56 -0.85
C LEU A 169 19.13 7.25 0.39
N PHE A 170 19.78 6.49 1.26
CA PHE A 170 20.30 6.93 2.56
C PHE A 170 21.71 6.39 2.83
N PRO A 171 22.72 6.76 2.02
CA PRO A 171 24.08 6.22 2.14
C PRO A 171 24.70 6.48 3.51
N ASP A 172 24.45 7.64 4.11
CA ASP A 172 25.02 8.04 5.41
C ASP A 172 24.53 7.18 6.60
N ARG A 173 23.51 6.34 6.42
CA ARG A 173 22.92 5.50 7.48
C ARG A 173 23.36 4.05 7.45
N VAL A 174 24.18 3.66 6.48
CA VAL A 174 24.60 2.27 6.28
C VAL A 174 25.84 1.93 7.10
N ASP A 175 26.67 2.93 7.41
CA ASP A 175 27.96 2.80 8.08
C ASP A 175 27.92 3.15 9.58
N ALA A 176 26.72 3.25 10.18
CA ALA A 176 26.49 3.62 11.58
C ALA A 176 26.09 2.43 12.47
#